data_AF-A0A919K8K6-F1
#
_entry.id   AF-A0A919K8K6-F1
#
_cell.length_a   1.000
_cell.length_b   1.000
_cell.length_c   1.000
_cell.angle_alpha   90.00
_cell.angle_beta   90.00
_cell.angle_gamma   90.00
#
_symmetry.space_group_name_H-M   'P 1'
#
loop_
_entity.id
_entity.type
_entity.pdbx_description
1 polymer ?
#
loop_
_entity_poly.entity_id
_entity_poly.type
_entity_poly.pdbx_seq_one_letter_code
_entity_poly.pdbx_strand_id
1 'polypeptide(L)'
;MGEAIRAAGGVLYRPGAGGVPEVCLVHRPRYDDWSLPKGTVKDDEPELAAAVREVTEETGTVGLPEFGLPEVAYRLPGGRPKTVRYWLMRAAESGPVRDTDEVDKLAWLPLPEAALRLSYPDERPLLDVVAGLPPITAVVALVRHAHAGDRKNWSGPDSLRPLSPRGGKQAALVADRLATFRPQRLIAAVPLRCLQTLQPLAAATGLPVVADPAFAEPEDASGLPARLAAARARLVEARAAGRVVVCSQGKVMPPLLASLARDSGVPAPSAADDPPAAKVSSSAGASLTAEASPATDARFSTDASPAAGASLSAEADVYRTRKGEGWLLTWSGERLLGISHW
;
A
#
# COMPACT_ATOMS: atom_id res chain seq x y z
N MET A 1 10.45 5.67 28.28
CA MET A 1 10.68 5.54 26.82
C MET A 1 9.48 6.18 26.14
N GLY A 2 9.71 7.18 25.28
CA GLY A 2 8.61 7.77 24.50
C GLY A 2 8.04 6.76 23.49
N GLU A 3 6.75 6.89 23.19
CA GLU A 3 6.05 6.05 22.21
C GLU A 3 6.70 6.13 20.82
N ALA A 4 6.76 5.01 20.09
CA ALA A 4 7.38 4.98 18.77
C ALA A 4 6.68 5.94 17.79
N ILE A 5 7.45 6.67 16.98
CA ILE A 5 6.87 7.53 15.93
C ILE A 5 6.76 6.75 14.64
N ARG A 6 5.58 6.75 14.03
CA ARG A 6 5.37 6.31 12.65
C ARG A 6 5.31 7.51 11.71
N ALA A 7 5.97 7.37 10.58
CA ALA A 7 6.02 8.36 9.53
C ALA A 7 5.92 7.66 8.18
N ALA A 8 5.57 8.43 7.16
CA ALA A 8 5.40 7.94 5.81
C ALA A 8 5.87 8.99 4.81
N GLY A 9 6.44 8.56 3.68
CA GLY A 9 7.00 9.44 2.68
C GLY A 9 7.06 8.81 1.30
N GLY A 10 7.68 9.51 0.35
CA GLY A 10 7.75 9.05 -1.03
C GLY A 10 9.07 9.35 -1.72
N VAL A 11 9.51 8.43 -2.56
CA VAL A 11 10.44 8.73 -3.65
C VAL A 11 9.59 9.23 -4.81
N LEU A 12 9.41 10.54 -4.90
CA LEU A 12 8.65 11.16 -5.98
C LEU A 12 9.53 11.27 -7.23
N TYR A 13 9.09 10.71 -8.36
CA TYR A 13 9.87 10.70 -9.59
C TYR A 13 9.08 11.19 -10.81
N ARG A 14 9.79 11.71 -11.81
CA ARG A 14 9.24 12.13 -13.10
C ARG A 14 10.19 11.78 -14.25
N PRO A 15 9.71 11.76 -15.51
CA PRO A 15 10.60 11.77 -16.65
C PRO A 15 11.45 13.06 -16.66
N GLY A 16 12.76 12.93 -16.70
CA GLY A 16 13.71 14.04 -16.85
C GLY A 16 14.21 14.20 -18.28
N ALA A 17 15.27 15.00 -18.45
CA ALA A 17 15.89 15.23 -19.75
C ALA A 17 16.36 13.93 -20.41
N GLY A 18 16.09 13.77 -21.71
CA GLY A 18 16.48 12.57 -22.47
C GLY A 18 15.80 11.27 -22.01
N GLY A 19 14.74 11.35 -21.20
CA GLY A 19 14.02 10.19 -20.67
C GLY A 19 14.65 9.56 -19.42
N VAL A 20 15.72 10.15 -18.88
CA VAL A 20 16.32 9.71 -17.62
C VAL A 20 15.42 10.14 -16.46
N PRO A 21 14.96 9.23 -15.59
CA PRO A 21 14.12 9.60 -14.45
C PRO A 21 14.85 10.52 -13.47
N GLU A 22 14.15 11.56 -13.03
CA GLU A 22 14.56 12.45 -11.93
C GLU A 22 13.72 12.16 -10.69
N VAL A 23 14.33 12.25 -9.51
CA VAL A 23 13.65 12.18 -8.21
C VAL A 23 13.67 13.54 -7.51
N CYS A 24 12.62 13.84 -6.75
CA CYS A 24 12.51 15.08 -6.00
C CYS A 24 13.10 14.92 -4.59
N LEU A 25 14.06 15.80 -4.25
CA LEU A 25 14.50 16.03 -2.89
C LEU A 25 13.94 17.35 -2.37
N VAL A 26 13.69 17.41 -1.07
CA VAL A 26 13.28 18.63 -0.36
C VAL A 26 14.42 19.14 0.50
N HIS A 27 14.60 20.45 0.54
CA HIS A 27 15.52 21.12 1.45
C HIS A 27 14.77 21.69 2.64
N ARG A 28 15.30 21.49 3.86
CA ARG A 28 14.68 22.02 5.08
C ARG A 28 15.61 23.01 5.77
N PRO A 29 15.29 24.32 5.79
CA PRO A 29 16.20 25.35 6.28
C PRO A 29 16.48 25.23 7.79
N ARG A 30 15.57 24.62 8.56
CA ARG A 30 15.76 24.37 10.00
C ARG A 30 16.98 23.50 10.30
N TYR A 31 17.30 22.56 9.42
CA TYR A 31 18.37 21.58 9.59
C TYR A 31 19.50 21.75 8.57
N ASP A 32 19.29 22.59 7.54
CA ASP A 32 20.17 22.75 6.37
C ASP A 32 20.45 21.38 5.71
N ASP A 33 19.39 20.59 5.52
CA ASP A 33 19.48 19.23 5.01
C ASP A 33 18.67 18.99 3.73
N TRP A 34 19.08 17.97 2.98
CA TRP A 34 18.33 17.44 1.85
C TRP A 34 17.87 16.03 2.17
N SER A 35 16.58 15.77 2.01
CA SER A 35 15.98 14.47 2.28
C SER A 35 14.85 14.16 1.31
N LEU A 36 14.35 12.92 1.37
CA LEU A 36 13.09 12.55 0.73
C LEU A 36 11.90 13.17 1.46
N PRO A 37 10.83 13.55 0.74
CA PRO A 37 9.63 14.10 1.37
C PRO A 37 8.91 13.06 2.24
N LYS A 38 8.58 13.43 3.48
CA LYS A 38 8.00 12.54 4.50
C LYS A 38 7.47 13.33 5.70
N GLY A 39 6.48 12.78 6.38
CA GLY A 39 6.02 13.32 7.66
C GLY A 39 5.30 12.31 8.53
N THR A 40 4.76 12.77 9.65
CA THR A 40 4.18 11.91 10.68
C THR A 40 2.80 11.42 10.26
N VAL A 41 2.55 10.13 10.47
CA VAL A 41 1.22 9.54 10.26
C VAL A 41 0.28 10.07 11.33
N LYS A 42 -0.87 10.63 10.93
CA LYS A 42 -1.89 11.15 11.85
C LYS A 42 -2.73 10.01 12.44
N ASP A 43 -3.44 10.29 13.52
CA ASP A 43 -4.36 9.33 14.12
C ASP A 43 -5.40 8.83 13.09
N ASP A 44 -5.60 7.52 13.02
CA ASP A 44 -6.49 6.81 12.08
C ASP A 44 -6.19 7.00 10.57
N GLU A 45 -5.04 7.57 10.21
CA GLU A 45 -4.56 7.72 8.83
C GLU A 45 -3.75 6.49 8.39
N PRO A 46 -4.04 5.86 7.23
CA PRO A 46 -3.16 4.84 6.66
C PRO A 46 -1.82 5.45 6.25
N GLU A 47 -0.76 4.66 6.35
CA GLU A 47 0.59 5.13 6.05
C GLU A 47 0.74 5.59 4.59
N LEU A 48 0.13 4.91 3.63
CA LEU A 48 0.17 5.35 2.23
C LEU A 48 -0.57 6.70 2.04
N ALA A 49 -1.70 6.90 2.72
CA ALA A 49 -2.43 8.16 2.66
C ALA A 49 -1.59 9.30 3.24
N ALA A 50 -0.91 9.06 4.36
CA ALA A 50 0.05 10.00 4.94
C ALA A 50 1.19 10.28 3.95
N ALA A 51 1.79 9.27 3.33
CA ALA A 51 2.86 9.48 2.34
C ALA A 51 2.41 10.37 1.17
N VAL A 52 1.21 10.13 0.61
CA VAL A 52 0.68 10.95 -0.50
C VAL A 52 0.43 12.39 -0.04
N ARG A 53 -0.13 12.57 1.16
CA ARG A 53 -0.37 13.90 1.74
C ARG A 53 0.93 14.66 1.94
N GLU A 54 1.91 14.07 2.63
CA GLU A 54 3.20 14.68 2.95
C GLU A 54 3.99 15.03 1.69
N VAL A 55 4.05 14.11 0.71
CA VAL A 55 4.66 14.39 -0.60
C VAL A 55 3.99 15.60 -1.26
N THR A 56 2.66 15.68 -1.20
CA THR A 56 1.92 16.80 -1.81
C THR A 56 2.13 18.11 -1.06
N GLU A 57 2.18 18.08 0.27
CA GLU A 57 2.37 19.25 1.14
C GLU A 57 3.78 19.84 0.95
N GLU A 58 4.82 19.00 1.03
CA GLU A 58 6.22 19.43 0.98
C GLU A 58 6.70 19.76 -0.45
N THR A 59 6.16 19.13 -1.49
CA THR A 59 6.62 19.33 -2.88
C THR A 59 5.67 20.13 -3.75
N GLY A 60 4.44 20.36 -3.27
CA GLY A 60 3.35 20.89 -4.09
C GLY A 60 2.88 19.95 -5.21
N THR A 61 3.47 18.75 -5.34
CA THR A 61 3.24 17.83 -6.45
C THR A 61 2.43 16.62 -6.01
N VAL A 62 1.41 16.28 -6.79
CA VAL A 62 0.62 15.06 -6.57
C VAL A 62 1.47 13.84 -6.94
N GLY A 63 1.75 12.99 -5.96
CA GLY A 63 2.41 11.70 -6.14
C GLY A 63 1.39 10.58 -6.33
N LEU A 64 1.45 9.89 -7.46
CA LEU A 64 0.65 8.68 -7.72
C LEU A 64 1.42 7.46 -7.21
N PRO A 65 0.93 6.74 -6.17
CA PRO A 65 1.65 5.59 -5.62
C PRO A 65 1.79 4.46 -6.61
N GLU A 66 2.99 3.89 -6.72
CA GLU A 66 3.27 2.79 -7.65
C GLU A 66 3.90 1.56 -7.00
N PHE A 67 4.78 1.70 -6.01
CA PHE A 67 5.49 0.56 -5.41
C PHE A 67 5.86 0.84 -3.95
N GLY A 68 5.70 -0.13 -3.05
CA GLY A 68 6.15 -0.02 -1.66
C GLY A 68 7.67 -0.21 -1.55
N LEU A 69 8.36 0.71 -0.87
CA LEU A 69 9.81 0.66 -0.65
C LEU A 69 10.13 0.20 0.78
N PRO A 70 11.37 -0.26 1.05
CA PRO A 70 11.79 -0.63 2.40
C PRO A 70 11.59 0.48 3.43
N GLU A 71 11.34 0.09 4.68
CA GLU A 71 11.29 1.03 5.78
C GLU A 71 12.69 1.53 6.17
N VAL A 72 12.74 2.77 6.65
CA VAL A 72 13.92 3.35 7.29
C VAL A 72 13.62 3.56 8.78
N ALA A 73 14.42 2.97 9.65
CA ALA A 73 14.24 3.04 11.09
C ALA A 73 15.48 3.64 11.78
N TYR A 74 15.27 4.67 12.60
CA TYR A 74 16.33 5.36 13.32
C TYR A 74 15.82 5.90 14.67
N ARG A 75 16.73 6.45 15.49
CA ARG A 75 16.38 7.02 16.80
C ARG A 75 16.51 8.54 16.75
N LEU A 76 15.49 9.23 17.27
CA LEU A 76 15.54 10.68 17.48
C LEU A 76 16.43 11.01 18.68
N PRO A 77 16.87 12.29 18.81
CA PRO A 77 17.44 12.78 20.06
C PRO A 77 16.55 12.42 21.26
N GLY A 78 17.13 11.84 22.31
CA GLY A 78 16.38 11.27 23.44
C GLY A 78 16.00 9.78 23.30
N GLY A 79 16.47 9.09 22.25
CA GLY A 79 16.40 7.63 22.10
C GLY A 79 15.05 7.09 21.63
N ARG A 80 14.07 7.98 21.38
CA ARG A 80 12.73 7.63 20.88
C ARG A 80 12.85 7.04 19.46
N PRO A 81 12.34 5.81 19.22
CA PRO A 81 12.40 5.20 17.89
C PRO A 81 11.45 5.90 16.91
N LYS A 82 11.90 6.05 15.67
CA LYS A 82 11.11 6.53 14.53
C LYS A 82 11.28 5.57 13.35
N THR A 83 10.18 5.18 12.75
CA THR A 83 10.14 4.35 11.54
C THR A 83 9.40 5.11 10.44
N VAL A 84 9.97 5.11 9.24
CA VAL A 84 9.40 5.76 8.05
C VAL A 84 9.15 4.71 6.98
N ARG A 85 7.91 4.59 6.51
CA ARG A 85 7.57 3.83 5.30
C ARG A 85 7.68 4.72 4.07
N TYR A 86 8.14 4.14 2.95
CA TYR A 86 8.25 4.86 1.69
C TYR A 86 7.50 4.16 0.57
N TRP A 87 7.02 4.96 -0.38
CA TRP A 87 6.52 4.48 -1.67
C TRP A 87 7.22 5.18 -2.81
N LEU A 88 7.49 4.46 -3.89
CA LEU A 88 7.79 5.08 -5.17
C LEU A 88 6.50 5.70 -5.70
N MET A 89 6.56 6.98 -6.07
CA MET A 89 5.41 7.73 -6.56
C MET A 89 5.73 8.45 -7.86
N ARG A 90 4.88 8.30 -8.86
CA ARG A 90 5.00 9.06 -10.11
C ARG A 90 4.40 10.45 -9.93
N ALA A 91 5.16 11.48 -10.26
CA ALA A 91 4.69 12.84 -10.30
C ALA A 91 3.57 13.01 -11.34
N ALA A 92 2.47 13.62 -10.92
CA ALA A 92 1.41 14.08 -11.80
C ALA A 92 1.48 15.62 -11.90
N GLU A 93 0.47 16.35 -11.46
CA GLU A 93 0.46 17.80 -11.46
C GLU A 93 1.31 18.35 -10.33
N SER A 94 2.08 19.38 -10.66
CA SER A 94 2.83 20.20 -9.72
C SER A 94 2.15 21.54 -9.51
N GLY A 95 2.09 21.96 -8.25
CA GLY A 95 1.73 23.31 -7.82
C GLY A 95 2.84 23.90 -6.94
N PRO A 96 2.59 25.05 -6.29
CA PRO A 96 3.53 25.59 -5.32
C PRO A 96 3.64 24.66 -4.10
N VAL A 97 4.82 24.66 -3.47
CA VAL A 97 5.04 24.07 -2.14
C VAL A 97 4.01 24.63 -1.17
N ARG A 98 3.39 23.76 -0.36
CA ARG A 98 2.34 24.15 0.59
C ARG A 98 2.89 24.30 2.00
N ASP A 99 3.89 23.48 2.35
CA ASP A 99 4.60 23.60 3.61
C ASP A 99 5.88 24.44 3.45
N THR A 100 5.68 25.74 3.26
CA THR A 100 6.80 26.69 3.09
C THR A 100 7.54 26.98 4.41
N ASP A 101 6.97 26.58 5.55
CA ASP A 101 7.61 26.72 6.86
C ASP A 101 8.64 25.61 7.08
N GLU A 102 8.39 24.39 6.55
CA GLU A 102 9.33 23.27 6.58
C GLU A 102 10.26 23.21 5.36
N VAL A 103 9.79 23.57 4.16
CA VAL A 103 10.53 23.40 2.89
C VAL A 103 10.69 24.72 2.13
N ASP A 104 11.94 25.12 1.86
CA ASP A 104 12.25 26.33 1.08
C ASP A 104 12.70 26.04 -0.36
N LYS A 105 13.22 24.83 -0.65
CA LYS A 105 13.73 24.46 -1.97
C LYS A 105 13.40 23.02 -2.33
N LEU A 106 13.22 22.81 -3.63
CA LEU A 106 13.10 21.49 -4.27
C LEU A 106 14.26 21.28 -5.23
N ALA A 107 14.72 20.04 -5.35
CA ALA A 107 15.69 19.64 -6.37
C ALA A 107 15.20 18.37 -7.07
N TRP A 108 15.02 18.45 -8.38
CA TRP A 108 14.77 17.30 -9.25
C TRP A 108 16.09 16.85 -9.84
N LEU A 109 16.54 15.65 -9.47
CA LEU A 109 17.88 15.17 -9.78
C LEU A 109 17.83 13.73 -10.32
N PRO A 110 18.69 13.38 -11.29
CA PRO A 110 18.94 11.97 -11.62
C PRO A 110 19.33 11.17 -10.37
N LEU A 111 18.99 9.88 -10.33
CA LEU A 111 19.24 9.02 -9.16
C LEU A 111 20.68 9.10 -8.60
N PRO A 112 21.76 9.07 -9.42
CA PRO A 112 23.13 9.19 -8.90
C PRO A 112 23.40 10.52 -8.20
N GLU A 113 22.87 11.62 -8.73
CA GLU A 113 23.04 12.96 -8.17
C GLU A 113 22.21 13.13 -6.90
N ALA A 114 20.99 12.60 -6.88
CA ALA A 114 20.15 12.58 -5.70
C ALA A 114 20.82 11.81 -4.54
N ALA A 115 21.41 10.65 -4.82
CA ALA A 115 22.13 9.85 -3.82
C ALA A 115 23.32 10.61 -3.21
N LEU A 116 24.03 11.41 -4.01
CA LEU A 116 25.11 12.28 -3.53
C LEU A 116 24.59 13.48 -2.73
N ARG A 117 23.41 13.99 -3.08
CA ARG A 117 22.81 15.17 -2.45
C ARG A 117 22.14 14.88 -1.11
N LEU A 118 21.64 13.67 -0.89
CA LEU A 118 21.01 13.25 0.37
C LEU A 118 21.94 13.42 1.57
N SER A 119 21.46 14.16 2.58
CA SER A 119 22.16 14.36 3.85
C SER A 119 22.16 13.13 4.74
N TYR A 120 21.13 12.27 4.62
CA TYR A 120 20.97 11.07 5.43
C TYR A 120 21.35 9.81 4.65
N PRO A 121 22.41 9.08 5.06
CA PRO A 121 22.84 7.86 4.38
C PRO A 121 21.77 6.76 4.34
N ASP A 122 20.91 6.69 5.37
CA ASP A 122 19.89 5.66 5.52
C ASP A 122 18.79 5.74 4.44
N GLU A 123 18.66 6.87 3.75
CA GLU A 123 17.70 7.05 2.64
C GLU A 123 18.28 6.59 1.29
N ARG A 124 19.60 6.44 1.16
CA ARG A 124 20.26 6.07 -0.11
C ARG A 124 19.87 4.67 -0.61
N PRO A 125 19.74 3.63 0.24
CA PRO A 125 19.29 2.32 -0.21
C PRO A 125 17.91 2.34 -0.90
N LEU A 126 17.06 3.31 -0.59
CA LEU A 126 15.77 3.48 -1.27
C LEU A 126 15.98 3.83 -2.75
N LEU A 127 16.97 4.68 -3.05
CA LEU A 127 17.31 5.06 -4.43
C LEU A 127 17.94 3.90 -5.19
N ASP A 128 18.72 3.04 -4.53
CA ASP A 128 19.28 1.82 -5.13
C ASP A 128 18.18 0.83 -5.54
N VAL A 129 17.17 0.65 -4.67
CA VAL A 129 15.98 -0.15 -5.00
C VAL A 129 15.29 0.44 -6.23
N VAL A 130 15.06 1.75 -6.26
CA VAL A 130 14.40 2.43 -7.39
C VAL A 130 15.21 2.28 -8.69
N ALA A 131 16.53 2.39 -8.63
CA ALA A 131 17.42 2.20 -9.79
C ALA A 131 17.35 0.76 -10.35
N GLY A 132 17.08 -0.23 -9.50
CA GLY A 132 16.94 -1.64 -9.89
C GLY A 132 15.55 -2.02 -10.43
N LEU A 133 14.54 -1.15 -10.31
CA LEU A 133 13.20 -1.45 -10.79
C LEU A 133 13.11 -1.32 -12.32
N PRO A 134 12.49 -2.28 -13.02
CA PRO A 134 12.12 -2.08 -14.41
C PRO A 134 10.97 -1.06 -14.52
N PRO A 135 10.69 -0.51 -15.73
CA PRO A 135 9.61 0.44 -15.91
C PRO A 135 8.27 -0.10 -15.41
N ILE A 136 7.63 0.62 -14.49
CA ILE A 136 6.29 0.28 -14.02
C ILE A 136 5.29 0.64 -15.11
N THR A 137 4.57 -0.37 -15.61
CA THR A 137 3.58 -0.22 -16.68
C THR A 137 2.15 -0.23 -16.16
N ALA A 138 1.90 -0.84 -15.00
CA ALA A 138 0.57 -0.88 -14.42
C ALA A 138 0.60 -1.04 -12.89
N VAL A 139 -0.45 -0.54 -12.24
CA VAL A 139 -0.70 -0.70 -10.82
C VAL A 139 -2.18 -1.07 -10.63
N VAL A 140 -2.44 -2.13 -9.86
CA VAL A 140 -3.81 -2.56 -9.56
C VAL A 140 -4.05 -2.50 -8.06
N ALA A 141 -5.02 -1.70 -7.63
CA ALA A 141 -5.51 -1.68 -6.26
C ALA A 141 -6.60 -2.75 -6.10
N LEU A 142 -6.29 -3.85 -5.41
CA LEU A 142 -7.23 -4.93 -5.11
C LEU A 142 -7.80 -4.75 -3.70
N VAL A 143 -9.08 -4.38 -3.61
CA VAL A 143 -9.76 -3.94 -2.40
C VAL A 143 -10.79 -4.97 -1.95
N ARG A 144 -10.89 -5.22 -0.65
CA ARG A 144 -11.99 -6.02 -0.10
C ARG A 144 -13.19 -5.11 0.15
N HIS A 145 -14.37 -5.57 -0.27
CA HIS A 145 -15.62 -4.82 -0.04
C HIS A 145 -15.79 -4.37 1.42
N ALA A 146 -16.47 -3.23 1.60
CA ALA A 146 -16.78 -2.65 2.90
C ALA A 146 -17.79 -3.48 3.71
N HIS A 147 -18.02 -3.10 4.97
CA HIS A 147 -18.88 -3.85 5.89
C HIS A 147 -20.35 -3.94 5.41
N ALA A 148 -20.85 -5.16 5.26
CA ALA A 148 -22.17 -5.45 4.69
C ALA A 148 -23.18 -6.03 5.71
N GLY A 149 -22.97 -5.77 7.00
CA GLY A 149 -23.78 -6.35 8.07
C GLY A 149 -23.62 -7.86 8.19
N ASP A 150 -24.49 -8.46 9.01
CA ASP A 150 -24.44 -9.88 9.32
C ASP A 150 -25.24 -10.70 8.33
N ARG A 151 -24.58 -11.70 7.73
CA ARG A 151 -25.21 -12.63 6.79
C ARG A 151 -26.38 -13.39 7.42
N LYS A 152 -26.30 -13.73 8.72
CA LYS A 152 -27.34 -14.49 9.43
C LYS A 152 -28.64 -13.71 9.60
N ASN A 153 -28.56 -12.39 9.65
CA ASN A 153 -29.70 -11.50 9.87
C ASN A 153 -30.27 -10.96 8.56
N TRP A 154 -29.79 -11.45 7.41
CA TRP A 154 -30.27 -11.07 6.09
C TRP A 154 -31.21 -12.13 5.54
N SER A 155 -32.43 -11.72 5.19
CA SER A 155 -33.50 -12.61 4.71
C SER A 155 -33.51 -12.83 3.19
N GLY A 156 -32.74 -12.06 2.43
CA GLY A 156 -32.67 -12.16 0.97
C GLY A 156 -31.50 -13.01 0.46
N PRO A 157 -31.33 -13.11 -0.87
CA PRO A 157 -30.11 -13.69 -1.47
C PRO A 157 -28.86 -12.96 -1.00
N ASP A 158 -27.80 -13.66 -0.57
CA ASP A 158 -26.57 -13.01 -0.08
C ASP A 158 -25.89 -12.15 -1.15
N SER A 159 -26.08 -12.47 -2.44
CA SER A 159 -25.60 -11.66 -3.57
C SER A 159 -26.19 -10.25 -3.59
N LEU A 160 -27.39 -10.06 -3.05
CA LEU A 160 -28.09 -8.78 -2.98
C LEU A 160 -27.92 -8.06 -1.63
N ARG A 161 -27.13 -8.61 -0.71
CA ARG A 161 -26.92 -7.99 0.60
C ARG A 161 -26.14 -6.68 0.46
N PRO A 162 -26.70 -5.53 0.90
CA PRO A 162 -26.07 -4.23 0.72
C PRO A 162 -24.99 -3.95 1.77
N LEU A 163 -24.28 -2.85 1.59
CA LEU A 163 -23.48 -2.23 2.65
C LEU A 163 -24.37 -1.82 3.82
N SER A 164 -23.82 -1.97 5.02
CA SER A 164 -24.38 -1.36 6.23
C SER A 164 -24.08 0.14 6.29
N PRO A 165 -24.68 0.93 7.20
CA PRO A 165 -24.29 2.33 7.42
C PRO A 165 -22.79 2.50 7.72
N ARG A 166 -22.21 1.60 8.52
CA ARG A 166 -20.75 1.54 8.74
C ARG A 166 -20.00 1.29 7.43
N GLY A 167 -20.50 0.39 6.60
CA GLY A 167 -19.94 0.08 5.29
C GLY A 167 -19.98 1.27 4.34
N GLY A 168 -21.05 2.06 4.36
CA GLY A 168 -21.15 3.30 3.58
C GLY A 168 -20.03 4.29 3.94
N LYS A 169 -19.76 4.49 5.24
CA LYS A 169 -18.62 5.32 5.69
C LYS A 169 -17.28 4.75 5.23
N GLN A 170 -17.09 3.44 5.32
CA GLN A 170 -15.88 2.79 4.81
C GLN A 170 -15.71 2.95 3.29
N ALA A 171 -16.80 2.86 2.52
CA ALA A 171 -16.76 3.05 1.08
C ALA A 171 -16.39 4.49 0.68
N ALA A 172 -16.86 5.49 1.44
CA ALA A 172 -16.43 6.88 1.26
C ALA A 172 -14.93 7.04 1.51
N LEU A 173 -14.40 6.48 2.60
CA LEU A 173 -12.96 6.50 2.88
C LEU A 173 -12.13 5.78 1.80
N VAL A 174 -12.63 4.65 1.29
CA VAL A 174 -12.00 3.94 0.17
C VAL A 174 -11.95 4.84 -1.06
N ALA A 175 -13.03 5.55 -1.36
CA ALA A 175 -13.09 6.45 -2.50
C ALA A 175 -12.16 7.65 -2.36
N ASP A 176 -12.13 8.30 -1.20
CA ASP A 176 -11.25 9.46 -0.95
C ASP A 176 -9.78 9.08 -1.16
N ARG A 177 -9.39 7.91 -0.63
CA ARG A 177 -8.02 7.41 -0.76
C ARG A 177 -7.68 6.94 -2.17
N LEU A 178 -8.59 6.27 -2.89
CA LEU A 178 -8.33 5.79 -4.26
C LEU A 178 -8.58 6.84 -5.34
N ALA A 179 -9.21 7.97 -5.03
CA ALA A 179 -9.30 9.08 -5.98
C ALA A 179 -7.91 9.65 -6.28
N THR A 180 -7.02 9.72 -5.28
CA THR A 180 -5.63 10.17 -5.46
C THR A 180 -4.78 9.19 -6.27
N PHE A 181 -5.15 7.91 -6.26
CA PHE A 181 -4.56 6.88 -7.11
C PHE A 181 -4.88 7.08 -8.61
N ARG A 182 -5.92 7.86 -8.94
CA ARG A 182 -6.36 8.15 -10.31
C ARG A 182 -6.56 6.90 -11.16
N PRO A 183 -7.50 6.03 -10.76
CA PRO A 183 -7.84 4.87 -11.55
C PRO A 183 -8.31 5.30 -12.94
N GLN A 184 -8.06 4.42 -13.91
CA GLN A 184 -8.53 4.51 -15.29
C GLN A 184 -9.61 3.45 -15.56
N ARG A 185 -9.77 2.48 -14.67
CA ARG A 185 -10.80 1.44 -14.73
C ARG A 185 -11.22 0.99 -13.33
N LEU A 186 -12.52 0.83 -13.14
CA LEU A 186 -13.12 0.29 -11.92
C LEU A 186 -13.79 -1.04 -12.22
N ILE A 187 -13.45 -2.08 -11.45
CA ILE A 187 -14.03 -3.42 -11.58
C ILE A 187 -14.51 -3.86 -10.19
N ALA A 188 -15.68 -4.48 -10.12
CA ALA A 188 -16.16 -5.08 -8.88
C ALA A 188 -16.67 -6.50 -9.12
N ALA A 189 -16.47 -7.34 -8.12
CA ALA A 189 -17.21 -8.59 -8.00
C ALA A 189 -18.73 -8.34 -8.04
N VAL A 190 -19.49 -9.29 -8.59
CA VAL A 190 -20.93 -9.13 -8.80
C VAL A 190 -21.82 -8.91 -7.56
N PRO A 191 -21.47 -9.31 -6.31
CA PRO A 191 -22.33 -9.03 -5.17
C PRO A 191 -22.53 -7.53 -4.91
N LEU A 192 -23.75 -7.14 -4.54
CA LEU A 192 -24.16 -5.74 -4.39
C LEU A 192 -23.20 -4.93 -3.49
N ARG A 193 -22.78 -5.50 -2.35
CA ARG A 193 -21.80 -4.88 -1.44
C ARG A 193 -20.46 -4.52 -2.11
N CYS A 194 -20.01 -5.27 -3.11
CA CYS A 194 -18.76 -4.98 -3.82
C CYS A 194 -18.96 -3.80 -4.77
N LEU A 195 -20.06 -3.80 -5.53
CA LEU A 195 -20.46 -2.67 -6.39
C LEU A 195 -20.63 -1.39 -5.56
N GLN A 196 -21.37 -1.46 -4.47
CA GLN A 196 -21.60 -0.33 -3.55
C GLN A 196 -20.33 0.17 -2.87
N THR A 197 -19.30 -0.67 -2.70
CA THR A 197 -18.01 -0.21 -2.16
C THR A 197 -17.31 0.75 -3.11
N LEU A 198 -17.45 0.55 -4.43
CA LEU A 198 -16.83 1.42 -5.43
C LEU A 198 -17.73 2.55 -5.94
N GLN A 199 -19.01 2.57 -5.57
CA GLN A 199 -19.95 3.62 -6.00
C GLN A 199 -19.49 5.04 -5.67
N PRO A 200 -18.99 5.35 -4.45
CA PRO A 200 -18.50 6.70 -4.17
C PRO A 200 -17.28 7.07 -5.03
N LEU A 201 -16.39 6.12 -5.31
CA LEU A 201 -15.22 6.32 -6.17
C LEU A 201 -15.63 6.55 -7.62
N ALA A 202 -16.62 5.79 -8.11
CA ALA A 202 -17.21 5.98 -9.43
C ALA A 202 -17.82 7.38 -9.58
N ALA A 203 -18.53 7.86 -8.56
CA ALA A 203 -19.06 9.22 -8.56
C ALA A 203 -17.95 10.28 -8.57
N ALA A 204 -16.88 10.10 -7.78
CA ALA A 204 -15.77 11.04 -7.71
C ALA A 204 -14.91 11.10 -8.99
N THR A 205 -14.79 9.97 -9.70
CA THR A 205 -13.93 9.84 -10.89
C THR A 205 -14.68 9.91 -12.22
N GLY A 206 -16.02 9.79 -12.19
CA GLY A 206 -16.85 9.67 -13.38
C GLY A 206 -16.74 8.32 -14.11
N LEU A 207 -16.01 7.35 -13.55
CA LEU A 207 -15.79 6.04 -14.17
C LEU A 207 -16.94 5.07 -13.87
N PRO A 208 -17.40 4.28 -14.85
CA PRO A 208 -18.35 3.21 -14.59
C PRO A 208 -17.68 2.06 -13.82
N VAL A 209 -18.44 1.42 -12.92
CA VAL A 209 -18.02 0.16 -12.28
C VAL A 209 -18.41 -1.01 -13.16
N VAL A 210 -17.43 -1.73 -13.69
CA VAL A 210 -17.67 -2.96 -14.46
C VAL A 210 -17.82 -4.14 -13.51
N ALA A 211 -18.96 -4.82 -13.55
CA ALA A 211 -19.19 -6.03 -12.78
C ALA A 211 -18.50 -7.23 -13.45
N ASP A 212 -17.73 -8.01 -12.69
CA ASP A 212 -17.06 -9.21 -13.21
C ASP A 212 -17.18 -10.38 -12.19
N PRO A 213 -17.82 -11.50 -12.57
CA PRO A 213 -18.00 -12.65 -11.68
C PRO A 213 -16.68 -13.34 -11.31
N ALA A 214 -15.60 -13.17 -12.08
CA ALA A 214 -14.30 -13.74 -11.77
C ALA A 214 -13.76 -13.31 -10.40
N PHE A 215 -14.15 -12.12 -9.92
CA PHE A 215 -13.72 -11.60 -8.62
C PHE A 215 -14.66 -11.94 -7.46
N ALA A 216 -15.80 -12.60 -7.72
CA ALA A 216 -16.73 -13.02 -6.68
C ALA A 216 -16.30 -14.35 -6.04
N GLU A 217 -16.78 -14.64 -4.84
CA GLU A 217 -16.63 -15.97 -4.24
C GLU A 217 -17.41 -17.01 -5.08
N PRO A 218 -16.88 -18.24 -5.22
CA PRO A 218 -17.65 -19.35 -5.77
C PRO A 218 -18.79 -19.73 -4.82
N GLU A 219 -19.80 -20.44 -5.35
CA GLU A 219 -20.93 -20.92 -4.55
C GLU A 219 -20.49 -21.97 -3.51
N ASP A 220 -19.56 -22.83 -3.91
CA ASP A 220 -18.95 -23.87 -3.08
C ASP A 220 -17.41 -23.77 -3.06
N ALA A 221 -16.79 -24.50 -2.13
CA ALA A 221 -15.33 -24.50 -1.98
C ALA A 221 -14.60 -25.16 -3.16
N SER A 222 -15.22 -26.14 -3.82
CA SER A 222 -14.63 -26.83 -4.99
C SER A 222 -14.50 -25.92 -6.21
N GLY A 223 -15.29 -24.86 -6.31
CA GLY A 223 -15.19 -23.86 -7.38
C GLY A 223 -14.04 -22.86 -7.21
N LEU A 224 -13.34 -22.84 -6.07
CA LEU A 224 -12.29 -21.85 -5.80
C LEU A 224 -11.12 -21.92 -6.79
N PRO A 225 -10.54 -23.08 -7.15
CA PRO A 225 -9.43 -23.13 -8.11
C PRO A 225 -9.78 -22.52 -9.47
N ALA A 226 -10.96 -22.85 -10.02
CA ALA A 226 -11.43 -22.26 -11.28
C ALA A 226 -11.66 -20.75 -11.14
N ARG A 227 -12.19 -20.30 -9.99
CA ARG A 227 -12.38 -18.87 -9.70
C ARG A 227 -11.05 -18.11 -9.63
N LEU A 228 -10.02 -18.69 -9.01
CA LEU A 228 -8.69 -18.08 -8.94
C LEU A 228 -8.02 -17.98 -10.31
N ALA A 229 -8.14 -19.03 -11.14
CA ALA A 229 -7.63 -18.99 -12.52
C ALA A 229 -8.31 -17.88 -13.35
N ALA A 230 -9.64 -17.76 -13.24
CA ALA A 230 -10.39 -16.69 -13.90
C ALA A 230 -10.00 -15.29 -13.38
N ALA A 231 -9.91 -15.11 -12.06
CA ALA A 231 -9.52 -13.84 -11.44
C ALA A 231 -8.11 -13.40 -11.87
N ARG A 232 -7.16 -14.35 -11.94
CA ARG A 232 -5.80 -14.10 -12.43
C ARG A 232 -5.80 -13.62 -13.88
N ALA A 233 -6.53 -14.32 -14.76
CA ALA A 233 -6.66 -13.93 -16.16
C ALA A 233 -7.26 -12.53 -16.31
N ARG A 234 -8.32 -12.21 -15.54
CA ARG A 234 -8.94 -10.88 -15.55
C ARG A 234 -8.05 -9.77 -14.99
N LEU A 235 -7.23 -10.04 -13.98
CA LEU A 235 -6.23 -9.07 -13.50
C LEU A 235 -5.19 -8.76 -14.57
N VAL A 236 -4.68 -9.80 -15.24
CA VAL A 236 -3.69 -9.67 -16.33
C VAL A 236 -4.25 -8.87 -17.51
N GLU A 237 -5.52 -9.06 -17.86
CA GLU A 237 -6.21 -8.26 -18.86
C GLU A 237 -6.42 -6.81 -18.39
N ALA A 238 -6.95 -6.64 -17.18
CA ALA A 238 -7.35 -5.34 -16.67
C ALA A 238 -6.17 -4.37 -16.55
N ARG A 239 -4.97 -4.86 -16.17
CA ARG A 239 -3.78 -4.03 -15.98
C ARG A 239 -3.37 -3.26 -17.25
N ALA A 240 -3.80 -3.67 -18.44
CA ALA A 240 -3.56 -2.94 -19.68
C ALA A 240 -4.14 -1.50 -19.65
N ALA A 241 -5.10 -1.23 -18.76
CA ALA A 241 -5.62 0.10 -18.52
C ALA A 241 -4.66 1.02 -17.71
N GLY A 242 -3.50 0.53 -17.26
CA GLY A 242 -2.52 1.29 -16.48
C GLY A 242 -2.82 1.27 -14.99
N ARG A 243 -3.81 2.03 -14.53
CA ARG A 243 -4.23 2.10 -13.12
C ARG A 243 -5.64 1.55 -12.93
N VAL A 244 -5.79 0.49 -12.15
CA VAL A 244 -7.08 -0.21 -11.99
C VAL A 244 -7.42 -0.35 -10.53
N VAL A 245 -8.71 -0.20 -10.19
CA VAL A 245 -9.24 -0.60 -8.89
C VAL A 245 -10.17 -1.79 -9.09
N VAL A 246 -9.93 -2.85 -8.32
CA VAL A 246 -10.72 -4.08 -8.31
C VAL A 246 -11.27 -4.32 -6.92
N CYS A 247 -12.60 -4.32 -6.74
CA CYS A 247 -13.24 -4.71 -5.50
C CYS A 247 -13.59 -6.21 -5.51
N SER A 248 -13.10 -6.97 -4.54
CA SER A 248 -13.32 -8.41 -4.40
C SER A 248 -13.71 -8.79 -2.96
N GLN A 249 -13.58 -10.07 -2.62
CA GLN A 249 -14.08 -10.70 -1.41
C GLN A 249 -13.00 -11.47 -0.66
N GLY A 250 -13.28 -11.76 0.62
CA GLY A 250 -12.27 -12.25 1.55
C GLY A 250 -11.81 -13.69 1.34
N LYS A 251 -12.56 -14.53 0.63
CA LYS A 251 -12.10 -15.89 0.30
C LYS A 251 -11.36 -15.97 -1.04
N VAL A 252 -11.47 -14.94 -1.88
CA VAL A 252 -10.79 -14.90 -3.19
C VAL A 252 -9.45 -14.19 -3.09
N MET A 253 -9.41 -13.02 -2.45
CA MET A 253 -8.21 -12.17 -2.44
C MET A 253 -6.97 -12.85 -1.84
N PRO A 254 -7.03 -13.46 -0.64
CA PRO A 254 -5.82 -14.00 -0.03
C PRO A 254 -5.15 -15.13 -0.84
N PRO A 255 -5.86 -16.18 -1.28
CA PRO A 255 -5.23 -17.21 -2.11
C PRO A 255 -4.86 -16.72 -3.52
N LEU A 256 -5.55 -15.71 -4.07
CA LEU A 256 -5.17 -15.09 -5.34
C LEU A 256 -3.82 -14.37 -5.22
N LEU A 257 -3.66 -13.53 -4.19
CA LEU A 257 -2.43 -12.79 -3.93
C LEU A 257 -1.26 -13.74 -3.63
N ALA A 258 -1.50 -14.76 -2.79
CA ALA A 258 -0.49 -15.77 -2.49
C ALA A 258 -0.04 -16.55 -3.73
N SER A 259 -0.95 -16.85 -4.66
CA SER A 259 -0.59 -17.50 -5.93
C SER A 259 0.23 -16.56 -6.83
N LEU A 260 -0.18 -15.30 -6.96
CA LEU A 260 0.52 -14.32 -7.78
C LEU A 260 1.94 -14.04 -7.26
N ALA A 261 2.11 -13.93 -5.95
CA ALA A 261 3.39 -13.72 -5.30
C ALA A 261 4.35 -14.88 -5.56
N ARG A 262 3.89 -16.12 -5.32
CA ARG A 262 4.68 -17.35 -5.60
C ARG A 262 5.10 -17.45 -7.06
N ASP A 263 4.16 -17.30 -7.99
CA ASP A 263 4.42 -17.41 -9.43
C ASP A 263 5.47 -16.39 -9.91
N SER A 264 5.53 -15.22 -9.27
CA SER A 264 6.35 -14.10 -9.68
C SER A 264 7.65 -13.96 -8.87
N GLY A 265 7.86 -14.82 -7.87
CA GLY A 265 8.98 -14.72 -6.93
C GLY A 265 8.97 -13.44 -6.09
N VAL A 266 7.79 -12.82 -5.93
CA VAL A 266 7.63 -11.64 -5.07
C VAL A 266 7.57 -12.12 -3.62
N PRO A 267 8.43 -11.59 -2.73
CA PRO A 267 8.41 -11.97 -1.33
C PRO A 267 7.06 -11.61 -0.70
N ALA A 268 6.61 -12.44 0.24
CA ALA A 268 5.42 -12.12 1.01
C ALA A 268 5.61 -10.80 1.77
N PRO A 269 4.55 -10.01 1.97
CA PRO A 269 4.62 -8.80 2.76
C PRO A 269 5.09 -9.14 4.19
N SER A 270 5.89 -8.23 4.75
CA SER A 270 6.41 -8.39 6.10
C SER A 270 5.33 -8.13 7.14
N ALA A 271 5.51 -8.61 8.38
CA ALA A 271 4.61 -8.28 9.50
C ALA A 271 4.52 -6.77 9.80
N ALA A 272 5.38 -5.95 9.20
CA ALA A 272 5.35 -4.50 9.32
C ALA A 272 4.29 -3.89 8.37
N ASP A 273 3.94 -4.58 7.28
CA ASP A 273 2.87 -4.21 6.34
C ASP A 273 1.45 -4.53 6.88
N ASP A 274 1.35 -5.17 8.05
CA ASP A 274 0.10 -5.38 8.77
C ASP A 274 -0.26 -4.11 9.57
N PRO A 275 -1.49 -3.56 9.45
CA PRO A 275 -1.90 -2.49 10.35
C PRO A 275 -1.91 -3.04 11.78
N PRO A 276 -1.55 -2.25 12.81
CA PRO A 276 -1.60 -2.73 14.19
C PRO A 276 -3.00 -3.29 14.48
N ALA A 277 -3.05 -4.49 15.04
CA ALA A 277 -4.29 -5.04 15.54
C ALA A 277 -4.79 -4.12 16.65
N ALA A 278 -5.91 -3.42 16.42
CA ALA A 278 -6.63 -2.76 17.50
C ALA A 278 -7.06 -3.85 18.48
N LYS A 279 -6.27 -4.05 19.54
CA LYS A 279 -6.64 -4.90 20.67
C LYS A 279 -7.84 -4.23 21.35
N VAL A 280 -9.04 -4.65 20.99
CA VAL A 280 -10.20 -4.50 21.88
C VAL A 280 -10.01 -5.57 22.96
N SER A 281 -9.20 -5.27 23.97
CA SER A 281 -9.14 -6.09 25.18
C SER A 281 -10.11 -5.52 26.20
N SER A 282 -11.24 -6.23 26.38
CA SER A 282 -11.99 -6.19 27.62
C SER A 282 -11.07 -6.63 28.77
N SER A 283 -11.08 -5.84 29.84
CA SER A 283 -10.27 -5.95 31.06
C SER A 283 -10.35 -7.30 31.79
N ALA A 284 -9.22 -7.74 32.35
CA ALA A 284 -9.07 -8.13 33.77
C ALA A 284 -7.57 -8.32 34.09
N GLY A 285 -7.16 -7.92 35.30
CA GLY A 285 -5.76 -7.69 35.68
C GLY A 285 -4.95 -8.93 36.07
N ALA A 286 -3.62 -8.78 36.11
CA ALA A 286 -2.78 -9.06 37.28
C ALA A 286 -1.28 -8.79 37.00
N SER A 287 -0.70 -8.07 37.96
CA SER A 287 0.70 -7.89 38.42
C SER A 287 1.90 -8.47 37.65
N LEU A 288 2.82 -7.53 37.35
CA LEU A 288 4.30 -7.50 37.36
C LEU A 288 5.08 -8.74 37.86
N THR A 289 6.13 -9.11 37.12
CA THR A 289 7.55 -9.01 37.54
C THR A 289 8.47 -8.98 36.31
N ALA A 290 9.58 -8.26 36.44
CA ALA A 290 10.61 -8.03 35.43
C ALA A 290 11.91 -8.73 35.83
N GLU A 291 12.63 -9.30 34.86
CA GLU A 291 14.08 -9.53 34.95
C GLU A 291 14.73 -9.25 33.58
N ALA A 292 15.93 -8.67 33.64
CA ALA A 292 16.67 -8.11 32.51
C ALA A 292 18.04 -8.79 32.34
N SER A 293 18.50 -8.84 31.08
CA SER A 293 19.91 -8.88 30.58
C SER A 293 20.20 -10.03 29.59
N PRO A 294 21.27 -9.94 28.76
CA PRO A 294 21.77 -8.79 28.02
C PRO A 294 21.97 -9.10 26.51
N ALA A 295 22.46 -8.09 25.79
CA ALA A 295 22.71 -7.98 24.36
C ALA A 295 23.55 -9.12 23.73
N THR A 296 23.27 -9.40 22.45
CA THR A 296 24.23 -10.01 21.51
C THR A 296 24.04 -9.50 20.08
N ASP A 297 25.19 -9.20 19.47
CA ASP A 297 25.52 -8.74 18.11
C ASP A 297 24.57 -9.13 16.96
N ALA A 298 24.11 -8.12 16.21
CA ALA A 298 23.56 -8.30 14.88
C ALA A 298 24.70 -8.41 13.85
N ARG A 299 25.12 -9.64 13.54
CA ARG A 299 25.92 -9.93 12.35
C ARG A 299 24.97 -10.09 11.16
N PHE A 300 25.30 -9.44 10.04
CA PHE A 300 24.72 -9.72 8.73
C PHE A 300 24.83 -11.23 8.45
N SER A 301 23.69 -11.92 8.39
CA SER A 301 23.60 -13.31 7.95
C SER A 301 23.11 -13.33 6.51
N THR A 302 24.04 -13.41 5.57
CA THR A 302 23.77 -13.73 4.17
C THR A 302 23.73 -15.25 4.03
N ASP A 303 22.62 -15.87 4.43
CA ASP A 303 22.23 -17.16 3.86
C ASP A 303 20.75 -17.43 4.17
N ALA A 304 19.91 -17.35 3.13
CA ALA A 304 18.54 -17.82 3.17
C ALA A 304 18.28 -18.58 1.87
N SER A 305 18.69 -19.86 1.87
CA SER A 305 18.07 -20.86 1.00
C SER A 305 16.55 -20.89 1.26
N PRO A 306 15.71 -21.03 0.22
CA PRO A 306 14.26 -21.00 0.40
C PRO A 306 13.81 -22.22 1.20
N ALA A 307 13.19 -21.99 2.35
CA ALA A 307 12.49 -23.02 3.09
C ALA A 307 11.31 -23.52 2.24
N ALA A 308 11.50 -24.66 1.60
CA ALA A 308 10.44 -25.40 0.94
C ALA A 308 9.48 -25.95 1.99
N GLY A 309 8.21 -25.49 1.98
CA GLY A 309 7.13 -26.17 2.71
C GLY A 309 6.15 -25.31 3.52
N ALA A 310 5.93 -24.03 3.20
CA ALA A 310 4.76 -23.34 3.74
C ALA A 310 3.49 -23.95 3.12
N SER A 311 2.49 -24.33 3.94
CA SER A 311 1.20 -24.78 3.40
C SER A 311 0.52 -23.63 2.68
N LEU A 312 -0.22 -23.92 1.60
CA LEU A 312 -1.01 -22.93 0.84
C LEU A 312 -1.93 -22.07 1.73
N SER A 313 -2.34 -22.59 2.89
CA SER A 313 -3.13 -21.86 3.89
C SER A 313 -2.32 -20.83 4.67
N ALA A 314 -1.07 -21.14 5.05
CA ALA A 314 -0.21 -20.21 5.79
C ALA A 314 0.23 -19.03 4.92
N GLU A 315 0.54 -19.28 3.65
CA GLU A 315 0.91 -18.21 2.70
C GLU A 315 -0.27 -17.27 2.40
N ALA A 316 -1.48 -17.80 2.32
CA ALA A 316 -2.68 -16.98 2.12
C ALA A 316 -3.02 -16.14 3.36
N ASP A 317 -2.63 -16.57 4.56
CA ASP A 317 -2.98 -15.88 5.80
C ASP A 317 -2.33 -14.49 5.91
N VAL A 318 -1.14 -14.31 5.34
CA VAL A 318 -0.44 -13.01 5.26
C VAL A 318 -1.22 -11.99 4.43
N TYR A 319 -2.06 -12.46 3.50
CA TYR A 319 -2.87 -11.59 2.63
C TYR A 319 -4.31 -11.38 3.14
N ARG A 320 -4.62 -11.78 4.38
CA ARG A 320 -5.93 -11.54 4.98
C ARG A 320 -6.23 -10.04 5.03
N THR A 321 -7.25 -9.65 4.27
CA THR A 321 -7.57 -8.23 4.10
C THR A 321 -8.79 -7.85 4.95
N ARG A 322 -8.76 -6.73 5.67
CA ARG A 322 -9.94 -6.23 6.41
C ARG A 322 -10.96 -5.62 5.45
N LYS A 323 -12.17 -5.32 5.96
CA LYS A 323 -13.22 -4.69 5.15
C LYS A 323 -12.85 -3.24 4.86
N GLY A 324 -12.81 -2.85 3.58
CA GLY A 324 -12.42 -1.50 3.16
C GLY A 324 -10.91 -1.29 3.07
N GLU A 325 -10.11 -2.34 3.14
CA GLU A 325 -8.65 -2.32 2.91
C GLU A 325 -8.30 -3.16 1.68
N GLY A 326 -7.03 -3.18 1.27
CA GLY A 326 -6.59 -3.95 0.11
C GLY A 326 -5.09 -3.95 -0.09
N TRP A 327 -4.68 -4.18 -1.33
CA TRP A 327 -3.28 -4.25 -1.76
C TRP A 327 -3.06 -3.53 -3.08
N LEU A 328 -1.89 -2.92 -3.27
CA LEU A 328 -1.38 -2.50 -4.57
C LEU A 328 -0.54 -3.62 -5.17
N LEU A 329 -0.85 -3.97 -6.42
CA LEU A 329 -0.09 -4.92 -7.22
C LEU A 329 0.61 -4.14 -8.33
N THR A 330 1.94 -4.13 -8.30
CA THR A 330 2.77 -3.35 -9.23
C THR A 330 3.33 -4.23 -10.33
N TRP A 331 3.20 -3.82 -11.58
CA TRP A 331 3.59 -4.62 -12.75
C TRP A 331 4.55 -3.89 -13.68
N SER A 332 5.46 -4.66 -14.28
CA SER A 332 6.24 -4.26 -15.45
C SER A 332 6.00 -5.25 -16.58
N GLY A 333 5.29 -4.80 -17.61
CA GLY A 333 4.77 -5.66 -18.67
C GLY A 333 3.98 -6.82 -18.07
N GLU A 334 4.51 -8.03 -18.24
CA GLU A 334 3.87 -9.24 -17.71
C GLU A 334 4.23 -9.62 -16.28
N ARG A 335 5.30 -9.05 -15.73
CA ARG A 335 5.90 -9.43 -14.46
C ARG A 335 5.30 -8.62 -13.31
N LEU A 336 4.87 -9.31 -12.25
CA LEU A 336 4.54 -8.66 -10.97
C LEU A 336 5.85 -8.33 -10.25
N LEU A 337 6.01 -7.08 -9.84
CA LEU A 337 7.20 -6.59 -9.13
C LEU A 337 7.03 -6.62 -7.62
N GLY A 338 5.82 -6.35 -7.14
CA GLY A 338 5.55 -6.19 -5.71
C GLY A 338 4.08 -6.20 -5.37
N ILE A 339 3.80 -6.50 -4.11
CA ILE A 339 2.49 -6.40 -3.48
C ILE A 339 2.69 -5.60 -2.19
N SER A 340 2.01 -4.46 -2.05
CA SER A 340 2.07 -3.61 -0.85
C SER A 340 0.69 -3.27 -0.32
N HIS A 341 0.56 -3.03 0.97
CA HIS A 341 -0.69 -2.55 1.57
C HIS A 341 -0.94 -1.07 1.19
N TRP A 342 -2.19 -0.61 1.21
CA TRP A 342 -2.60 0.75 0.81
C TRP A 342 -3.56 1.40 1.80
#